data_AF-A0A5N6P487-F1
#
_entry.id   AF-A0A5N6P487-F1
#
_cell.length_a   1.000
_cell.length_b   1.000
_cell.length_c   1.000
_cell.angle_alpha   90.00
_cell.angle_beta   90.00
_cell.angle_gamma   90.00
#
_symmetry.space_group_name_H-M   'P 1'
#
loop_
_entity.id
_entity.type
_entity.pdbx_description
1 polymer ?
#
loop_
_entity_poly.entity_id
_entity_poly.type
_entity_poly.pdbx_seq_one_letter_code
_entity_poly.pdbx_strand_id
1 'polypeptide(L)' 'MAEVKNKQIILKHYINGSPKESDMLLVTSTSINLNLPEASNAVLLKNLYLSCDPYMRSRMTELVGSYIDSFTPGSVGLIS' A
#
# COMPACT_ATOMS: atom_id res chain seq x y z
N MET A 1 -3.03 22.66 12.50
CA MET A 1 -3.00 21.24 12.14
C MET A 1 -2.21 21.10 10.85
N ALA A 2 -1.27 20.16 10.78
CA ALA A 2 -0.40 20.01 9.61
C ALA A 2 -0.95 18.90 8.70
N GLU A 3 -1.50 19.29 7.57
CA GLU A 3 -1.84 18.39 6.46
C GLU A 3 -0.72 18.47 5.42
N VAL A 4 -0.25 17.31 4.96
CA VAL A 4 0.85 17.23 3.99
C VAL A 4 0.48 16.32 2.84
N LYS A 5 1.13 16.52 1.68
CA LYS A 5 0.98 15.60 0.55
C LYS A 5 1.55 14.23 0.90
N ASN A 6 0.80 13.17 0.60
CA ASN A 6 1.18 11.78 0.79
C ASN A 6 1.12 11.06 -0.55
N LYS A 7 2.27 10.88 -1.22
CA LYS A 7 2.31 10.16 -2.50
C LYS A 7 2.18 8.66 -2.27
N GLN A 8 1.42 7.98 -3.11
CA GLN A 8 1.10 6.57 -2.95
C GLN A 8 1.36 5.80 -4.24
N ILE A 9 1.84 4.56 -4.12
CA ILE A 9 1.89 3.59 -5.21
C ILE A 9 0.78 2.57 -4.94
N ILE A 10 -0.19 2.48 -5.85
CA ILE A 10 -1.38 1.66 -5.68
C ILE A 10 -1.39 0.55 -6.74
N LEU A 11 -1.64 -0.69 -6.33
CA LEU A 11 -1.93 -1.79 -7.24
C LEU A 11 -3.33 -1.58 -7.85
N LYS A 12 -3.44 -1.41 -9.17
CA LYS A 12 -4.73 -1.07 -9.81
C LYS A 12 -5.70 -2.23 -9.90
N HIS A 13 -5.18 -3.43 -10.12
CA HIS A 13 -5.94 -4.66 -10.34
C HIS A 13 -5.05 -5.85 -10.03
N TYR A 14 -5.64 -7.02 -9.82
CA TYR A 14 -4.87 -8.25 -9.73
C TYR A 14 -4.15 -8.54 -11.04
N ILE A 15 -2.89 -8.98 -10.95
CA ILE A 15 -2.07 -9.27 -12.13
C ILE A 15 -2.19 -10.75 -12.53
N ASN A 16 -2.09 -10.99 -13.84
CA ASN A 16 -1.90 -12.32 -14.42
C ASN A 16 -0.51 -12.39 -15.07
N GLY A 17 0.34 -13.31 -14.59
CA GLY A 17 1.70 -13.47 -15.09
C GLY A 17 2.72 -12.57 -14.39
N SER A 18 3.54 -11.87 -15.17
CA SER A 18 4.61 -11.01 -14.66
C SER A 18 4.11 -9.57 -14.44
N PRO A 19 4.50 -8.91 -13.33
CA PRO A 19 4.09 -7.53 -13.06
C PRO A 19 4.68 -6.56 -14.09
N LYS A 20 3.91 -5.53 -14.41
CA LYS A 20 4.31 -4.40 -15.26
C LYS A 20 4.20 -3.11 -14.47
N GLU A 21 4.96 -2.10 -14.88
CA GLU A 21 4.84 -0.74 -14.31
C GLU A 21 3.40 -0.22 -14.45
N SER A 22 2.75 -0.53 -15.58
CA SER A 22 1.35 -0.20 -15.85
C SER A 22 0.34 -0.84 -14.90
N ASP A 23 0.73 -1.78 -14.05
CA ASP A 23 -0.19 -2.40 -13.08
C ASP A 23 -0.26 -1.56 -11.79
N MET A 24 0.71 -0.65 -11.61
CA MET A 24 0.80 0.27 -10.49
C MET A 24 0.35 1.67 -10.91
N LEU A 25 -0.13 2.45 -9.94
CA LEU A 25 -0.55 3.83 -10.11
C LEU A 25 0.17 4.72 -9.10
N LEU A 26 0.87 5.74 -9.59
CA LEU A 26 1.39 6.82 -8.75
C LEU A 26 0.29 7.86 -8.52
N VAL A 27 -0.19 7.95 -7.29
CA VAL A 27 -1.14 8.99 -6.85
C VAL A 27 -0.38 10.09 -6.11
N THR A 28 -0.50 11.33 -6.56
CA THR A 28 0.18 12.49 -5.97
C THR A 28 -0.76 13.53 -5.37
N SER A 29 -2.06 13.36 -5.56
CA SER A 29 -3.11 14.28 -5.10
C SER A 29 -3.55 14.05 -3.65
N THR A 30 -3.20 12.90 -3.08
CA THR A 30 -3.57 12.49 -1.72
C THR A 30 -2.81 13.29 -0.66
N SER A 31 -3.49 13.58 0.44
CA SER A 31 -2.96 14.24 1.63
C SER A 31 -3.19 13.38 2.88
N ILE A 32 -2.41 13.65 3.93
CA ILE A 32 -2.54 13.00 5.24
C ILE A 32 -2.45 14.03 6.36
N ASN A 33 -3.29 13.85 7.38
CA ASN A 33 -3.20 14.62 8.62
C ASN A 33 -2.10 14.00 9.50
N LEU A 34 -1.19 14.84 10.02
CA LEU A 34 -0.09 14.37 10.86
C LEU A 34 -0.50 14.10 12.32
N ASN A 35 -1.76 14.29 12.68
CA ASN A 35 -2.30 13.94 13.98
C ASN A 35 -3.04 12.60 13.91
N LEU A 36 -2.77 11.74 14.88
CA LEU A 36 -3.52 10.52 15.07
C LEU A 36 -4.89 10.81 15.74
N PRO A 37 -5.92 10.00 15.50
CA PRO A 37 -7.17 10.09 16.25
C PRO A 37 -6.94 9.96 17.75
N GLU A 38 -7.71 10.71 18.55
CA GLU A 38 -7.68 10.60 20.00
C GLU A 38 -7.99 9.15 20.42
N ALA A 39 -7.23 8.65 21.41
CA ALA A 39 -7.29 7.27 21.90
C ALA A 39 -6.93 6.17 20.88
N SER A 40 -6.22 6.49 19.79
CA SER A 40 -5.66 5.45 18.92
C SER A 40 -4.35 4.88 19.47
N ASN A 41 -4.21 3.55 19.44
CA ASN A 41 -2.93 2.86 19.69
C ASN A 41 -2.09 2.75 18.41
N ALA A 42 -2.19 3.72 17.51
CA ALA A 42 -1.53 3.71 16.21
C ALA A 42 -0.21 4.47 16.26
N VAL A 43 0.65 4.24 15.26
CA VAL A 43 1.88 5.01 15.04
C VAL A 43 1.81 5.63 13.65
N LEU A 44 2.03 6.95 13.57
CA LEU A 44 2.19 7.63 12.30
C LEU A 44 3.67 7.64 11.90
N LEU A 45 3.97 7.08 10.73
CA LEU A 45 5.35 6.96 10.23
C LEU A 45 5.58 7.80 8.99
N LYS A 46 6.81 8.30 8.87
CA LYS A 46 7.38 8.78 7.61
C LYS A 46 8.28 7.68 7.06
N ASN A 47 7.80 6.96 6.04
CA ASN A 47 8.57 5.89 5.42
C ASN A 47 9.83 6.46 4.75
N LEU A 48 11.00 5.96 5.15
CA LEU A 48 12.30 6.40 4.62
C LEU A 48 12.82 5.46 3.52
N TYR A 49 12.56 4.16 3.67
CA TYR A 49 13.02 3.10 2.78
C TYR A 49 11.92 2.05 2.63
N LEU A 50 11.92 1.36 1.50
CA LEU A 50 11.01 0.26 1.17
C LEU A 50 11.84 -0.90 0.64
N SER A 51 11.54 -2.13 1.08
CA SER A 51 12.12 -3.34 0.48
C SER A 51 11.31 -3.74 -0.76
N CYS A 52 12.00 -4.35 -1.72
CA CYS A 52 11.38 -5.00 -2.88
C CYS A 52 11.69 -6.49 -2.79
N ASP A 53 10.82 -7.24 -2.13
CA ASP A 53 11.06 -8.65 -1.85
C ASP A 53 10.31 -9.56 -2.85
N PRO A 54 10.90 -10.67 -3.30
CA PRO A 54 10.27 -11.56 -4.30
C PRO A 54 8.87 -12.06 -3.92
N TYR A 55 8.60 -12.24 -2.63
CA TYR A 55 7.29 -12.70 -2.14
C TYR A 55 6.16 -11.70 -2.44
N MET A 56 6.46 -10.42 -2.62
CA MET A 56 5.43 -9.40 -2.89
C MET A 56 4.69 -9.69 -4.21
N ARG A 57 5.35 -10.33 -5.18
CA ARG A 57 4.75 -10.68 -6.47
C ARG A 57 3.56 -11.61 -6.31
N SER A 58 3.65 -12.65 -5.48
CA SER A 58 2.53 -13.60 -5.33
C SER A 58 1.30 -12.94 -4.71
N ARG A 59 1.51 -11.91 -3.88
CA ARG A 59 0.44 -11.11 -3.27
C ARG A 59 -0.25 -10.16 -4.25
N MET A 60 0.28 -9.94 -5.45
CA MET A 60 -0.36 -9.11 -6.48
C MET A 60 -1.42 -9.87 -7.30
N THR A 61 -1.55 -11.19 -7.09
CA THR A 61 -2.60 -12.03 -7.69
C THR A 61 -3.61 -12.40 -6.61
N GLU A 62 -4.84 -12.74 -7.00
CA GLU A 62 -5.87 -13.22 -6.07
C GLU A 62 -5.52 -14.63 -5.57
N LEU A 63 -4.98 -14.70 -4.36
CA LEU A 63 -4.68 -15.93 -3.64
C LEU A 63 -5.94 -16.44 -2.94
N VAL A 64 -6.25 -17.73 -3.13
CA VAL A 64 -7.33 -18.43 -2.43
C VAL A 64 -6.71 -19.50 -1.53
N GLY A 65 -6.97 -19.44 -0.22
CA GLY A 65 -6.49 -20.43 0.76
C GLY A 65 -4.98 -20.36 1.10
N SER A 66 -4.32 -19.23 0.81
CA SER A 66 -2.92 -18.98 1.19
C SER A 66 -2.81 -18.57 2.66
N TYR A 67 -1.69 -18.88 3.31
CA TYR A 67 -1.36 -18.40 4.66
C TYR A 67 -1.11 -16.87 4.68
N ILE A 68 -0.75 -16.27 3.54
CA ILE A 68 -0.56 -14.83 3.39
C ILE A 68 -1.63 -14.29 2.44
N ASP A 69 -2.31 -13.23 2.87
CA ASP A 69 -3.34 -12.56 2.09
C ASP A 69 -2.77 -11.77 0.91
N SER A 70 -3.54 -11.72 -0.17
CA SER A 70 -3.28 -10.87 -1.34
C SER A 70 -3.32 -9.39 -0.95
N PHE A 71 -2.61 -8.54 -1.70
CA PHE A 71 -2.84 -7.11 -1.66
C PHE A 71 -4.22 -6.79 -2.21
N THR A 72 -4.96 -5.89 -1.56
CA THR A 72 -6.26 -5.44 -2.06
C THR A 72 -6.05 -4.35 -3.12
N PRO A 73 -6.43 -4.58 -4.40
CA PRO A 73 -6.29 -3.57 -5.44
C PRO A 73 -7.06 -2.29 -5.10
N GLY A 74 -6.53 -1.13 -5.51
CA GLY A 74 -7.12 0.18 -5.24
C GLY A 74 -6.89 0.71 -3.82
N SER A 75 -6.26 -0.07 -2.94
CA SER A 75 -6.00 0.32 -1.55
C SER A 75 -4.52 0.59 -1.28
N VAL A 76 -4.25 1.31 -0.18
CA VAL A 76 -2.92 1.39 0.43
C VAL A 76 -2.89 0.47 1.63
N GLY A 77 -1.86 -0.37 1.71
CA GLY A 77 -1.73 -1.34 2.78
C GLY A 77 -1.69 -0.67 4.16
N LEU A 78 -2.55 -1.13 5.07
CA LEU A 78 -2.42 -0.86 6.49
C LEU A 78 -1.35 -1.79 7.05
N ILE A 79 -0.32 -1.22 7.67
CA ILE A 79 0.65 -1.98 8.46
C ILE A 79 -0.02 -2.19 9.81
N SER A 80 -0.75 -3.30 9.97
CA SER A 80 -1.34 -3.73 11.24
C SER A 80 -0.37 -4.56 12.05
#